data_AF-A0A2S2QWE1-F1
#
_entry.id   AF-A0A2S2QWE1-F1
#
_cell.length_a   1.000
_cell.length_b   1.000
_cell.length_c   1.000
_cell.angle_alpha   90.00
_cell.angle_beta   90.00
_cell.angle_gamma   90.00
#
_symmetry.space_group_name_H-M   'P 1'
#
loop_
_entity.id
_entity.type
_entity.pdbx_description
1 polymer ?
#
loop_
_entity_poly.entity_id
_entity_poly.type
_entity_poly.pdbx_seq_one_letter_code
_entity_poly.pdbx_strand_id
1 'polypeptide(L)'
;MSSECSKCHEHLTHLEDVLLCSICNGQIHFYCNGISESNFKKMSKTNKSRFTCMNCQTNRNAKTTTEPTNKLEDKIEELINSISFMSQQFHDFESKLQTMFKDI
;
A
#
# COMPACT_ATOMS: atom_id res chain seq x y z
N MET A 1 -29.00 -1.61 8.74
CA MET A 1 -28.01 -2.31 9.59
C MET A 1 -27.73 -3.63 8.91
N SER A 2 -26.54 -3.80 8.34
CA SER A 2 -26.18 -5.02 7.61
C SER A 2 -26.10 -6.16 8.62
N SER A 3 -26.91 -7.20 8.43
CA SER A 3 -27.00 -8.37 9.31
C SER A 3 -26.02 -9.47 8.91
N GLU A 4 -24.94 -9.11 8.22
CA GLU A 4 -23.98 -10.05 7.64
C GLU A 4 -22.55 -9.70 8.07
N CYS A 5 -21.75 -10.73 8.28
CA CYS A 5 -20.34 -10.60 8.60
C CYS A 5 -19.58 -10.01 7.41
N SER A 6 -18.83 -8.94 7.62
CA SER A 6 -18.04 -8.26 6.57
C SER A 6 -16.88 -9.10 6.00
N LYS A 7 -16.66 -10.32 6.51
CA LYS A 7 -15.58 -11.21 6.04
C LYS A 7 -16.08 -12.52 5.44
N CYS A 8 -16.98 -13.24 6.11
CA CYS A 8 -17.53 -14.49 5.58
C CYS A 8 -18.87 -14.32 4.87
N HIS A 9 -19.48 -13.13 4.93
CA HIS A 9 -20.81 -12.84 4.36
C HIS A 9 -21.95 -13.70 4.91
N GLU A 10 -21.71 -14.44 5.99
CA GLU A 10 -22.74 -15.19 6.70
C GLU A 10 -23.56 -14.27 7.59
N HIS A 11 -24.81 -14.67 7.84
CA HIS A 11 -25.74 -13.95 8.70
C HIS A 11 -25.28 -13.96 10.16
N LEU A 12 -25.37 -12.79 10.81
CA LEU A 12 -25.00 -12.58 12.20
C LEU A 12 -26.16 -13.01 13.11
N THR A 13 -26.20 -14.28 13.50
CA THR A 13 -27.24 -14.83 14.38
C THR A 13 -27.06 -14.45 15.85
N HIS A 14 -25.80 -14.32 16.30
CA HIS A 14 -25.46 -14.04 17.69
C HIS A 14 -24.75 -12.70 17.83
N LEU A 15 -25.50 -11.65 18.19
CA LEU A 15 -24.94 -10.30 18.39
C LEU A 15 -23.83 -10.25 19.46
N GLU A 16 -23.81 -11.20 20.38
CA GLU A 16 -22.79 -11.31 21.42
C GLU A 16 -21.40 -11.68 20.88
N ASP A 17 -21.32 -12.29 19.69
CA ASP A 17 -20.07 -12.72 19.02
C ASP A 17 -19.62 -11.74 17.94
N VAL A 18 -20.30 -10.59 17.83
CA VAL A 18 -20.05 -9.58 16.81
C VAL A 18 -19.20 -8.45 17.37
N LEU A 19 -18.24 -8.02 16.57
CA LEU A 19 -17.47 -6.80 16.78
C LEU A 19 -17.85 -5.76 15.72
N LEU A 20 -17.97 -4.51 16.15
CA LEU A 20 -18.19 -3.37 15.27
C LEU A 20 -16.87 -2.62 15.07
N CYS A 21 -16.42 -2.52 13.82
CA CYS A 21 -15.24 -1.73 13.50
C CYS A 21 -15.54 -0.23 13.69
N SER A 22 -14.74 0.45 14.50
CA SER A 22 -14.85 1.91 14.76
C SER A 22 -14.53 2.81 13.56
N ILE A 23 -14.08 2.25 12.44
CA ILE A 23 -13.64 3.02 11.25
C ILE A 23 -14.63 2.85 10.10
N CYS A 24 -14.89 1.60 9.70
CA CYS A 24 -15.79 1.31 8.58
C CYS A 24 -17.22 0.99 9.04
N ASN A 25 -17.48 0.94 10.35
CA ASN A 25 -18.75 0.52 10.94
C ASN A 25 -19.22 -0.87 10.47
N GLY A 26 -18.31 -1.68 9.93
CA GLY A 26 -18.58 -3.05 9.51
C GLY A 26 -18.72 -3.97 10.71
N GLN A 27 -19.73 -4.84 10.67
CA GLN A 27 -19.94 -5.91 11.65
C GLN A 27 -19.17 -7.16 11.22
N ILE A 28 -18.45 -7.79 12.15
CA ILE A 28 -17.63 -8.97 11.89
C ILE A 28 -17.69 -9.91 13.08
N HIS A 29 -17.73 -11.23 12.84
CA HIS A 29 -17.54 -12.19 13.93
C HIS A 29 -16.12 -12.06 14.52
N PHE A 30 -15.99 -12.20 15.84
CA PHE A 30 -14.67 -12.11 16.48
C PHE A 30 -13.68 -13.14 15.89
N TYR A 31 -14.14 -14.36 15.60
CA TYR A 31 -13.33 -15.43 15.01
C TYR A 31 -13.01 -15.17 13.53
N CYS A 32 -13.92 -14.55 12.77
CA CYS A 32 -13.61 -14.10 11.42
C CYS A 32 -12.46 -13.08 11.44
N ASN A 33 -12.37 -12.24 12.47
CA ASN A 33 -11.23 -11.33 12.63
C ASN A 33 -9.95 -12.00 13.17
N GLY A 34 -9.98 -13.28 13.53
CA GLY A 34 -8.82 -14.01 14.08
C GLY A 34 -8.64 -13.85 15.59
N ILE A 35 -9.65 -13.36 16.30
CA ILE A 35 -9.64 -13.26 17.76
C ILE A 35 -10.09 -14.61 18.33
N SER A 36 -9.38 -15.12 19.33
CA SER A 36 -9.82 -16.32 20.05
C SER A 36 -10.94 -15.98 21.03
N GLU A 37 -11.81 -16.94 21.33
CA GLU A 37 -12.94 -16.73 22.24
C GLU A 37 -12.48 -16.26 23.64
N SER A 38 -11.38 -16.82 24.16
CA SER A 38 -10.80 -16.41 25.44
C SER A 38 -10.35 -14.95 25.44
N ASN A 39 -9.78 -14.47 24.32
CA ASN A 39 -9.36 -13.08 24.20
C ASN A 39 -10.57 -12.16 24.03
N PHE A 40 -11.56 -12.58 23.23
CA PHE A 40 -12.80 -11.84 23.05
C PHE A 40 -13.57 -11.65 24.36
N LYS A 41 -13.65 -12.69 25.20
CA LYS A 41 -14.27 -12.62 26.54
C LYS A 41 -13.51 -11.70 27.50
N LYS A 42 -12.17 -11.63 27.38
CA LYS A 42 -11.32 -10.74 28.18
C LYS A 42 -11.33 -9.29 27.71
N MET A 43 -11.84 -8.99 26.51
CA MET A 43 -11.91 -7.61 26.02
C MET A 43 -12.89 -6.80 26.86
N SER A 44 -12.38 -5.71 27.46
CA SER A 44 -13.21 -4.71 28.14
C SER A 44 -14.18 -4.04 27.15
N LYS A 45 -15.28 -3.48 27.67
CA LYS A 45 -16.23 -2.70 26.87
C LYS A 45 -15.54 -1.58 26.07
N THR A 46 -14.55 -0.93 26.68
CA THR A 46 -13.73 0.12 26.04
C THR A 46 -12.91 -0.41 24.87
N ASN A 47 -12.34 -1.60 24.98
CA ASN A 47 -11.57 -2.20 23.90
C ASN A 47 -12.46 -2.69 22.77
N LYS A 48 -13.66 -3.21 23.09
CA LYS A 48 -14.66 -3.59 22.08
C LYS A 48 -15.16 -2.37 21.29
N SER A 49 -15.39 -1.22 21.95
CA SER A 49 -15.85 0.00 21.25
C SER A 49 -14.79 0.65 20.37
N ARG A 50 -13.50 0.45 20.69
CA ARG A 50 -12.35 0.92 19.90
C ARG A 50 -11.83 -0.12 18.92
N PHE A 51 -12.53 -1.24 18.76
CA PHE A 51 -12.11 -2.30 17.87
C PHE A 51 -11.96 -1.78 16.43
N THR A 52 -10.94 -2.28 15.75
CA THR A 52 -10.64 -1.96 14.35
C THR A 52 -10.43 -3.26 13.60
N CYS A 53 -11.16 -3.50 12.51
CA CYS A 53 -11.00 -4.72 11.71
C CYS A 53 -9.65 -4.75 10.98
N MET A 54 -9.22 -5.94 10.57
CA MET A 54 -7.91 -6.14 9.95
C MET A 54 -7.74 -5.28 8.69
N ASN A 55 -8.76 -5.18 7.83
CA ASN A 55 -8.71 -4.35 6.62
C ASN A 55 -8.40 -2.88 6.94
N CYS A 56 -9.02 -2.33 7.99
CA CYS A 56 -8.76 -0.96 8.40
C CYS A 56 -7.45 -0.79 9.18
N GLN A 57 -6.98 -1.82 9.88
CA GLN A 57 -5.64 -1.83 10.50
C GLN A 57 -4.55 -1.80 9.41
N THR A 58 -4.66 -2.67 8.39
CA THR A 58 -3.70 -2.72 7.27
C THR A 58 -3.70 -1.41 6.49
N ASN A 59 -4.87 -0.79 6.23
CA ASN A 59 -4.93 0.50 5.54
C ASN A 59 -4.34 1.65 6.38
N ARG A 60 -4.52 1.64 7.71
CA ARG A 60 -3.84 2.60 8.61
C ARG A 60 -2.33 2.44 8.60
N ASN A 61 -1.84 1.20 8.59
CA ASN A 61 -0.40 0.91 8.59
C ASN A 61 0.24 1.06 7.20
N ALA A 62 -0.55 1.05 6.12
CA ALA A 62 -0.07 1.37 4.77
C ALA A 62 0.41 2.83 4.64
N LYS A 63 0.07 3.71 5.58
CA LYS A 63 0.57 5.11 5.60
C LYS A 63 2.03 5.27 6.05
N THR A 64 2.74 4.20 6.44
CA THR A 64 4.17 4.31 6.83
C THR A 64 5.17 3.82 5.78
N THR A 65 4.73 3.42 4.59
CA THR A 65 5.65 3.16 3.48
C THR A 65 5.00 3.53 2.15
N THR A 66 4.70 4.82 1.98
CA THR A 66 4.69 5.42 0.65
C THR A 66 6.06 6.08 0.47
N GLU A 67 7.07 5.30 0.07
CA GLU A 67 7.96 5.91 -0.92
C GLU A 67 7.08 6.13 -2.16
N PRO A 68 6.91 7.37 -2.63
CA PRO A 68 6.06 7.62 -3.77
C PRO A 68 6.69 6.90 -4.96
N THR A 69 5.90 6.10 -5.65
CA THR A 69 6.25 5.46 -6.94
C THR A 69 6.81 6.48 -7.95
N ASN A 70 6.45 7.76 -7.79
CA ASN A 70 6.99 8.88 -8.56
C ASN A 70 8.52 8.97 -8.52
N LYS A 71 9.19 8.63 -7.40
CA LYS A 71 10.65 8.70 -7.31
C LYS A 71 11.37 7.72 -8.23
N LEU A 72 10.71 6.62 -8.61
CA LEU A 72 11.28 5.64 -9.53
C LEU A 72 11.16 6.14 -10.98
N GLU A 73 10.01 6.73 -11.33
CA GLU A 73 9.76 7.33 -12.64
C GLU A 73 10.72 8.51 -12.88
N ASP A 74 10.89 9.39 -11.88
CA ASP A 74 11.83 10.51 -11.95
C ASP A 74 13.29 10.03 -12.20
N LYS A 75 13.70 8.96 -11.53
CA LYS A 75 15.05 8.38 -11.69
C LYS A 75 15.26 7.72 -13.06
N ILE A 76 14.20 7.11 -13.61
CA ILE A 76 14.26 6.51 -14.95
C ILE A 76 14.36 7.63 -16.00
N GLU A 77 13.61 8.71 -15.84
CA GLU A 77 13.67 9.87 -16.74
C GLU A 77 15.04 10.57 -16.68
N GLU A 78 15.61 10.75 -15.48
CA GLU A 78 16.96 11.29 -15.30
C GLU A 78 18.03 10.41 -15.97
N LEU A 79 17.88 9.08 -15.90
CA LEU A 79 18.78 8.13 -16.54
C LEU A 79 18.68 8.21 -18.08
N ILE A 80 17.47 8.29 -18.63
CA ILE A 80 17.24 8.44 -20.08
C ILE A 80 17.88 9.73 -20.59
N ASN A 81 17.69 10.84 -19.87
CA ASN A 81 18.28 12.14 -20.23
C ASN A 81 19.81 12.09 -20.22
N SER A 82 20.39 11.42 -19.21
CA SER A 82 21.86 11.24 -19.12
C SER A 82 22.41 10.43 -20.29
N ILE A 83 21.73 9.34 -20.69
CA ILE A 83 22.12 8.50 -21.84
C ILE A 83 22.01 9.27 -23.16
N SER A 84 20.94 10.05 -23.33
CA SER A 84 20.74 10.89 -24.53
C SER A 84 21.85 11.92 -24.68
N PHE A 85 22.19 12.62 -23.59
CA PHE A 85 23.29 13.58 -23.57
C PHE A 85 24.64 12.92 -23.92
N MET A 86 24.95 11.77 -23.31
CA MET A 86 26.18 11.03 -23.63
C MET A 86 26.24 10.62 -25.10
N SER A 87 25.12 10.15 -25.66
CA SER A 87 25.03 9.73 -27.07
C SER A 87 25.30 10.90 -28.01
N GLN A 88 24.82 12.10 -27.68
CA GLN A 88 25.11 13.32 -28.45
C GLN A 88 26.59 13.70 -28.35
N GLN A 89 27.18 13.64 -27.16
CA GLN A 89 28.60 13.95 -26.96
C GLN A 89 29.51 12.98 -27.73
N PHE A 90 29.13 11.70 -27.86
CA PHE A 90 29.85 10.73 -28.68
C PHE A 90 29.81 11.10 -30.18
N HIS A 91 28.65 11.52 -30.70
CA HIS A 91 28.53 11.97 -32.09
C HIS A 91 29.37 13.24 -32.34
N ASP A 92 29.34 14.19 -31.42
CA ASP A 92 30.11 15.43 -31.53
C ASP A 92 31.63 15.15 -31.50
N PHE A 93 32.04 14.16 -30.70
CA PHE A 93 33.43 13.70 -30.67
C PHE A 93 33.83 13.00 -31.98
N GLU A 94 32.99 12.11 -32.51
CA GLU A 94 33.21 11.44 -33.79
C GLU A 94 33.36 12.45 -34.94
N SER A 95 32.47 13.43 -35.00
CA SER A 95 32.51 14.50 -36.01
C SER A 95 33.80 15.32 -35.95
N LYS A 96 34.27 15.64 -34.74
CA LYS A 96 35.56 16.32 -34.55
C LYS A 96 36.73 15.46 -35.01
N LEU A 97 36.71 14.15 -34.72
CA LEU A 97 37.74 13.23 -35.23
C LEU A 97 37.76 13.19 -36.75
N GLN A 98 36.61 13.00 -37.39
CA GLN A 98 36.52 12.96 -38.86
C GLN A 98 37.00 14.26 -39.51
N THR A 99 36.75 15.41 -38.87
CA THR A 99 37.24 16.71 -39.35
C THR A 99 38.78 16.76 -39.26
N MET A 100 39.37 16.37 -38.13
CA MET A 100 40.83 16.35 -37.98
C MET A 100 41.54 15.38 -38.95
N PHE A 101 40.92 14.24 -39.26
CA PHE A 101 41.47 13.28 -40.24
C PHE A 101 41.24 13.68 -41.70
N LYS A 102 40.38 14.68 -41.97
CA LYS A 102 40.17 15.22 -43.32
C LYS A 102 41.22 16.27 -43.72
N ASP A 103 41.89 16.87 -42.73
CA ASP A 103 42.88 17.94 -42.90
C ASP A 103 44.34 17.44 -42.91
N ILE A 104 44.55 16.11 -43.02
CA ILE A 104 45.85 15.42 -43.18
C ILE A 104 45.87 14.76 -44.56
#